data_AF-A0A1Z9FK14-F1
#
_entry.id   AF-A0A1Z9FK14-F1
#
_cell.length_a   1.000
_cell.length_b   1.000
_cell.length_c   1.000
_cell.angle_alpha   90.00
_cell.angle_beta   90.00
_cell.angle_gamma   90.00
#
_symmetry.space_group_name_H-M   'P 1'
#
loop_
_entity.id
_entity.type
_entity.pdbx_description
1 polymer ?
#
loop_
_entity_poly.entity_id
_entity_poly.type
_entity_poly.pdbx_seq_one_letter_code
_entity_poly.pdbx_strand_id
1 'polypeptide(L)'
;NPSHDHSGAFSFVIFGDIDEKIFTENTPKTNSQYAGQLVFHYGEKITGLQQTQLNVKPYKGLMYVFPATLQHYVPPFFTDFTRISISGNYLLESNVR
;
A
#
# COMPACT_ATOMS: atom_id res chain seq x y z
N ASN A 1 -7.66 -1.25 -4.99
CA ASN A 1 -6.83 -0.21 -5.64
C ASN A 1 -5.80 -0.95 -6.48
N PRO A 2 -5.90 -0.97 -7.82
CA PRO A 2 -5.01 -1.76 -8.69
C PRO A 2 -3.54 -1.31 -8.57
N SER A 3 -2.62 -2.02 -9.22
CA SER A 3 -1.21 -1.59 -9.30
C SER A 3 -1.08 -0.29 -10.07
N HIS A 4 -0.43 0.69 -9.45
CA HIS A 4 -0.22 2.02 -10.02
C HIS A 4 0.99 2.71 -9.34
N ASP A 5 1.38 3.82 -9.92
CA ASP A 5 2.28 4.82 -9.37
C ASP A 5 1.66 6.21 -9.51
N HIS A 6 2.33 7.24 -8.99
CA HIS A 6 1.88 8.63 -9.03
C HIS A 6 2.95 9.55 -9.65
N SER A 7 2.52 10.74 -10.08
CA SER A 7 3.43 11.85 -10.37
C SER A 7 3.83 12.59 -9.08
N GLY A 8 4.99 13.27 -9.12
CA GLY A 8 5.55 14.01 -7.98
C GLY A 8 6.87 13.41 -7.50
N ALA A 9 7.37 13.89 -6.36
CA ALA A 9 8.60 13.38 -5.75
C ALA A 9 8.29 12.20 -4.82
N PHE A 10 7.31 12.37 -3.94
CA PHE A 10 6.91 11.37 -2.96
C PHE A 10 5.39 11.26 -2.90
N SER A 11 4.90 10.08 -2.53
CA SER A 11 3.51 9.82 -2.19
C SER A 11 3.41 9.41 -0.73
N PHE A 12 2.24 9.61 -0.12
CA PHE A 12 1.98 9.13 1.22
C PHE A 12 0.59 8.53 1.36
N VAL A 13 0.47 7.67 2.36
CA VAL A 13 -0.81 7.18 2.88
C VAL A 13 -0.77 7.18 4.40
N ILE A 14 -1.81 7.70 5.04
CA ILE A 14 -2.04 7.62 6.48
C ILE A 14 -3.35 6.86 6.73
N PHE A 15 -3.31 5.93 7.68
CA PHE A 15 -4.45 5.10 8.03
C PHE A 15 -5.16 5.70 9.24
N GLY A 16 -6.32 6.32 9.00
CA GLY A 16 -7.08 7.04 10.02
C GLY A 16 -7.90 6.11 10.92
N ASP A 17 -8.54 5.11 10.33
CA ASP A 17 -9.31 4.12 11.07
C ASP A 17 -9.33 2.78 10.34
N ILE A 18 -9.24 1.68 11.08
CA ILE A 18 -9.17 0.34 10.53
C ILE A 18 -9.92 -0.61 11.45
N ASP A 19 -10.89 -1.32 10.89
CA ASP A 19 -11.41 -2.52 11.54
C ASP A 19 -10.42 -3.68 11.33
N GLU A 20 -9.76 -4.10 12.41
CA GLU A 20 -8.76 -5.18 12.36
C GLU A 20 -9.33 -6.52 11.90
N LYS A 21 -10.66 -6.69 11.98
CA LYS A 21 -11.35 -7.90 11.52
C LYS A 21 -11.18 -8.16 10.04
N ILE A 22 -10.86 -7.13 9.24
CA ILE A 22 -10.49 -7.27 7.82
C ILE A 22 -9.37 -8.31 7.63
N PHE A 23 -8.45 -8.42 8.60
CA PHE A 23 -7.28 -9.28 8.50
C PHE A 23 -7.44 -10.64 9.18
N THR A 24 -8.55 -10.87 9.89
CA THR A 24 -8.74 -12.06 10.72
C THR A 24 -10.01 -12.82 10.38
N GLU A 25 -11.12 -12.12 10.12
CA GLU A 25 -12.41 -12.72 9.82
C GLU A 25 -12.56 -12.93 8.31
N ASN A 26 -13.11 -14.09 7.91
CA ASN A 26 -13.40 -14.46 6.52
C ASN A 26 -12.22 -14.29 5.54
N THR A 27 -10.99 -14.28 6.05
CA THR A 27 -9.79 -14.19 5.21
C THR A 27 -9.62 -15.51 4.46
N PRO A 28 -9.68 -15.51 3.10
CA PRO A 28 -9.57 -16.73 2.32
C PRO A 28 -8.22 -17.40 2.59
N LYS A 29 -8.22 -18.71 2.89
CA LYS A 29 -7.01 -19.53 2.95
C LYS A 29 -6.45 -19.72 1.54
N THR A 30 -5.74 -18.71 1.06
CA THR A 30 -5.08 -18.71 -0.25
C THR A 30 -3.59 -18.45 -0.06
N ASN A 31 -2.83 -18.56 -1.15
CA ASN A 31 -1.40 -18.25 -1.17
C ASN A 31 -1.10 -16.74 -1.00
N SER A 32 -2.13 -15.88 -1.03
CA SER A 32 -2.00 -14.42 -0.95
C SER A 32 -2.89 -13.87 0.17
N GLN A 33 -2.42 -13.93 1.41
CA GLN A 33 -3.16 -13.49 2.62
C GLN A 33 -2.98 -11.98 2.89
N TYR A 34 -3.01 -11.16 1.84
CA TYR A 34 -2.69 -9.72 1.91
C TYR A 34 -3.91 -8.81 1.72
N ALA A 35 -5.13 -9.34 1.94
CA ALA A 35 -6.37 -8.59 1.79
C ALA A 35 -6.34 -7.30 2.60
N GLY A 36 -6.60 -6.15 1.96
CA GLY A 36 -6.59 -4.85 2.62
C GLY A 36 -5.22 -4.36 3.09
N GLN A 37 -4.13 -5.07 2.81
CA GLN A 37 -2.77 -4.61 3.09
C GLN A 37 -2.30 -3.61 2.03
N LEU A 38 -1.27 -2.84 2.35
CA LEU A 38 -0.56 -2.02 1.38
C LEU A 38 0.63 -2.83 0.87
N VAL A 39 0.75 -2.99 -0.44
CA VAL A 39 1.83 -3.77 -1.04
C VAL A 39 2.67 -2.89 -1.95
N PHE A 40 3.97 -2.89 -1.72
CA PHE A 40 4.96 -2.23 -2.57
C PHE A 40 5.69 -3.27 -3.41
N HIS A 41 5.91 -2.95 -4.68
CA HIS A 41 6.76 -3.70 -5.59
C HIS A 41 8.04 -2.94 -5.86
N TYR A 42 9.19 -3.61 -5.76
CA TYR A 42 10.49 -3.01 -6.02
C TYR A 42 11.45 -3.99 -6.67
N GLY A 43 12.32 -3.45 -7.52
CA GLY A 43 13.28 -4.24 -8.29
C GLY A 43 12.62 -5.17 -9.31
N GLU A 44 13.45 -5.94 -10.00
CA GLU A 44 13.02 -6.96 -10.94
C GLU A 44 13.34 -8.35 -10.39
N LYS A 45 12.40 -9.28 -10.52
CA LYS A 45 12.58 -10.65 -10.04
C LYS A 45 13.38 -11.43 -11.06
N ILE A 46 14.64 -11.73 -10.75
CA ILE A 46 15.54 -12.52 -11.61
C ILE A 46 15.44 -14.01 -11.26
N THR A 47 15.19 -14.34 -9.99
CA THR A 47 15.06 -15.73 -9.51
C THR A 47 13.91 -15.90 -8.52
N GLY A 48 13.51 -17.15 -8.28
CA GLY A 48 12.49 -17.50 -7.29
C GLY A 48 12.85 -17.18 -5.84
N LEU A 49 14.13 -16.97 -5.53
CA LEU A 49 14.65 -16.76 -4.18
C LEU A 49 14.66 -15.28 -3.75
N GLN A 50 14.35 -14.36 -4.67
CA GLN A 50 14.33 -12.93 -4.40
C GLN A 50 12.95 -12.46 -3.98
N GLN A 51 12.89 -11.70 -2.89
CA GLN A 51 11.70 -10.98 -2.47
C GLN A 51 11.69 -9.59 -3.11
N THR A 52 10.70 -9.33 -3.97
CA THR A 52 10.50 -8.05 -4.67
C THR A 52 9.21 -7.35 -4.22
N GLN A 53 8.62 -7.82 -3.13
CA GLN A 53 7.41 -7.28 -2.56
C GLN A 53 7.57 -7.01 -1.06
N LEU A 54 7.09 -5.85 -0.61
CA LEU A 54 6.92 -5.52 0.80
C LEU A 54 5.43 -5.39 1.09
N ASN A 55 4.93 -6.27 1.95
CA ASN A 55 3.54 -6.29 2.39
C ASN A 55 3.43 -5.63 3.76
N VAL A 56 2.63 -4.59 3.85
CA VAL A 56 2.42 -3.81 5.06
C VAL A 56 0.99 -4.02 5.55
N LYS A 57 0.86 -4.67 6.70
CA LYS A 57 -0.40 -4.71 7.45
C LYS A 57 -0.62 -3.36 8.13
N PRO A 58 -1.63 -2.58 7.74
CA PRO A 58 -1.83 -1.27 8.31
C PRO A 58 -2.49 -1.35 9.70
N TYR A 59 -2.22 -0.35 10.52
CA TYR A 59 -2.87 -0.12 11.82
C TYR A 59 -3.21 1.38 11.96
N LYS A 60 -4.10 1.71 12.90
CA LYS A 60 -4.55 3.09 13.13
C LYS A 60 -3.38 4.01 13.48
N GLY A 61 -3.26 5.12 12.76
CA GLY A 61 -2.19 6.12 12.92
C GLY A 61 -0.91 5.79 12.15
N LEU A 62 -0.82 4.64 11.48
CA LEU A 62 0.31 4.33 10.62
C LEU A 62 0.34 5.29 9.42
N MET A 63 1.52 5.83 9.13
CA MET A 63 1.77 6.63 7.94
C MET A 63 2.99 6.08 7.19
N TYR A 64 2.86 5.94 5.88
CA TYR A 64 3.98 5.65 4.98
C TYR A 64 4.19 6.80 4.01
N VAL A 65 5.46 7.15 3.80
CA VAL A 65 5.92 8.05 2.74
C VAL A 65 6.88 7.26 1.87
N PHE A 66 6.70 7.32 0.55
CA PHE A 66 7.45 6.53 -0.41
C PHE A 66 7.67 7.29 -1.72
N PRO A 67 8.68 6.95 -2.54
CA PRO A 67 8.88 7.59 -3.84
C PRO A 67 7.62 7.50 -4.70
N ALA A 68 7.22 8.58 -5.37
CA ALA A 68 5.94 8.61 -6.08
C ALA A 68 5.85 7.56 -7.21
N THR A 69 6.99 7.23 -7.81
CA THR A 69 7.13 6.23 -8.88
C THR A 69 7.22 4.79 -8.37
N LEU A 70 7.17 4.55 -7.05
CA LEU A 70 7.20 3.21 -6.50
C LEU A 70 5.85 2.52 -6.76
N GLN A 71 5.88 1.43 -7.52
CA GLN A 71 4.70 0.64 -7.85
C GLN A 71 4.08 0.06 -6.57
N HIS A 72 2.79 0.30 -6.40
CA HIS A 72 2.07 -0.17 -5.22
C HIS A 72 0.60 -0.47 -5.54
N TYR A 73 -0.01 -1.30 -4.71
CA TYR A 73 -1.42 -1.66 -4.82
C TYR A 73 -2.02 -2.00 -3.46
N VAL A 74 -3.36 -2.06 -3.44
CA VAL A 74 -4.12 -2.56 -2.30
C VAL A 74 -5.00 -3.71 -2.79
N PRO A 75 -4.70 -4.96 -2.39
CA PRO A 75 -5.55 -6.10 -2.65
C PRO A 75 -6.98 -5.85 -2.13
N PRO A 76 -8.02 -6.19 -2.91
CA PRO A 76 -9.39 -6.06 -2.43
C PRO A 76 -9.63 -6.97 -1.23
N PHE A 77 -10.51 -6.52 -0.34
CA PHE A 77 -11.08 -7.33 0.72
C PHE A 77 -12.60 -7.30 0.55
N PHE A 78 -13.26 -8.45 0.71
CA PHE A 78 -14.69 -8.63 0.45
C PHE A 78 -15.41 -8.86 1.77
N THR A 79 -15.44 -7.83 2.60
CA THR A 79 -16.10 -7.84 3.91
C THR A 79 -16.88 -6.55 4.11
N ASP A 80 -17.82 -6.55 5.04
CA ASP A 80 -18.58 -5.33 5.43
C ASP A 80 -17.79 -4.42 6.37
N PHE A 81 -16.55 -4.80 6.71
CA PHE A 81 -15.67 -4.04 7.59
C PHE A 81 -15.06 -2.84 6.85
N THR A 82 -14.76 -1.78 7.60
CA THR A 82 -14.32 -0.51 7.00
C THR A 82 -12.85 -0.22 7.29
N ARG A 83 -12.17 0.33 6.28
CA ARG A 83 -10.80 0.88 6.39
C ARG A 83 -10.76 2.27 5.78
N ILE A 84 -10.48 3.27 6.62
CA ILE A 84 -10.38 4.68 6.23
C ILE A 84 -8.90 5.07 6.13
N SER A 85 -8.49 5.51 4.96
CA SER A 85 -7.14 6.01 4.69
C SER A 85 -7.19 7.32 3.93
N ILE A 86 -6.20 8.18 4.17
CA ILE A 86 -6.01 9.44 3.45
C ILE A 86 -4.68 9.33 2.69
N SER A 87 -4.66 9.71 1.43
CA SER A 87 -3.47 9.65 0.57
C SER A 87 -3.22 10.97 -0.14
N GLY A 88 -1.97 11.27 -0.45
CA GLY A 88 -1.59 12.45 -1.20
C GLY A 88 -0.17 12.39 -1.76
N ASN A 89 0.19 13.39 -2.54
CA ASN A 89 1.48 13.48 -3.24
C ASN A 89 2.19 14.78 -2.89
N TYR A 90 3.51 14.71 -2.72
CA TYR A 90 4.41 15.84 -2.60
C TYR A 90 4.93 16.21 -3.99
N LEU A 91 4.64 17.42 -4.44
CA LEU A 91 5.23 17.99 -5.65
C LEU A 91 6.43 18.85 -5.26
N LEU A 92 7.57 18.61 -5.91
CA LEU A 92 8.73 19.47 -5.77
C LEU A 92 8.59 20.63 -6.75
N GLU A 93 8.30 21.83 -6.24
CA GLU A 93 8.45 23.05 -7.03
C GLU A 93 9.91 23.52 -6.95
N SER A 94 10.62 23.41 -8.07
CA SER A 94 11.88 24.11 -8.21
C SER A 94 11.61 25.57 -8.56
N ASN A 95 11.67 26.44 -7.56
CA ASN A 95 11.83 27.88 -7.78
C ASN A 95 13.26 28.14 -8.27
N VAL A 96 13.55 27.80 -9.52
CA VAL A 96 14.76 28.28 -10.19
C VAL A 96 14.52 29.76 -10.48
N ARG A 97 15.09 30.61 -9.64
CA ARG A 97 15.39 32.00 -10.00
C ARG A 97 16.71 32.05 -10.74
#